data_AF-A0A506PCA7-F1
#
_entry.id   AF-A0A506PCA7-F1
#
_cell.length_a   1.000
_cell.length_b   1.000
_cell.length_c   1.000
_cell.angle_alpha   90.00
_cell.angle_beta   90.00
_cell.angle_gamma   90.00
#
_symmetry.space_group_name_H-M   'P 1'
#
loop_
_entity.id
_entity.type
_entity.pdbx_description
1 polymer ?
#
loop_
_entity_poly.entity_id
_entity_poly.type
_entity_poly.pdbx_seq_one_letter_code
_entity_poly.pdbx_strand_id
1 'polypeptide(L)'
;MKNTFAIILLFVFGTVFSQDDCKDYKETYIPKNLKDAIEYLNCEWPESNKTEFKNKEESDAVTELHFGAGMGIRNGWDLWKGKNQISRFFKSKGISHPDDMSTIILTSFHRRLNNKPIGLDSQITYYKSYWETAKKEFEKKQQNQTELSKKEFDDYKLNDSVKIEFKINRQGKNVWAYRVQKYPDLNEKPNCYIKGTVIDKKKKKRKRGKYVLTILITDICGNEEAIFNGEESGLKVNQEYDFSLMSFKISKS
;
A
#
# COMPACT_ATOMS: atom_id res chain seq x y z
N MET A 1 35.78 47.52 -59.67
CA MET A 1 36.03 47.73 -58.23
C MET A 1 35.26 46.66 -57.47
N LYS A 2 35.95 45.70 -56.85
CA LYS A 2 35.34 44.58 -56.12
C LYS A 2 35.09 45.05 -54.67
N ASN A 3 33.82 45.23 -54.30
CA ASN A 3 33.45 45.55 -52.91
C ASN A 3 33.30 44.24 -52.13
N THR A 4 34.30 43.94 -51.30
CA THR A 4 34.29 42.82 -50.36
C THR A 4 33.46 43.22 -49.15
N PHE A 5 32.26 42.64 -48.98
CA PHE A 5 31.49 42.77 -47.74
C PHE A 5 32.09 41.83 -46.69
N ALA A 6 32.68 42.39 -45.64
CA ALA A 6 33.11 41.64 -44.46
C ALA A 6 31.89 41.40 -43.55
N ILE A 7 31.46 40.14 -43.43
CA ILE A 7 30.45 39.73 -42.45
C ILE A 7 31.17 39.52 -41.12
N ILE A 8 30.97 40.44 -40.19
CA ILE A 8 31.44 40.30 -38.80
C ILE A 8 30.47 39.37 -38.09
N LEU A 9 30.87 38.11 -37.91
CA LEU A 9 30.15 37.14 -37.10
C LEU A 9 30.45 37.43 -35.62
N LEU A 10 29.57 38.19 -34.97
CA LEU A 10 29.60 38.43 -33.53
C LEU A 10 29.20 37.13 -32.82
N PHE A 11 30.20 36.30 -32.48
CA PHE A 11 30.05 35.23 -31.51
C PHE A 11 29.80 35.86 -30.14
N VAL A 12 28.53 36.11 -29.82
CA VAL A 12 28.11 36.35 -28.45
C VAL A 12 28.27 35.02 -27.73
N PHE A 13 29.43 34.81 -27.11
CA PHE A 13 29.58 33.83 -26.05
C PHE A 13 28.64 34.28 -24.93
N GLY A 14 27.40 33.80 -24.98
CA GLY A 14 26.53 33.80 -23.82
C GLY A 14 27.24 32.98 -22.76
N THR A 15 27.79 33.65 -21.76
CA THR A 15 28.26 33.01 -20.53
C THR A 15 27.07 32.25 -19.96
N VAL A 16 27.04 30.94 -20.16
CA VAL A 16 26.13 30.03 -19.47
C VAL A 16 26.53 30.06 -18.01
N PHE A 17 25.95 30.99 -17.24
CA PHE A 17 25.94 30.88 -15.79
C PHE A 17 24.94 29.77 -15.45
N SER A 18 25.38 28.51 -15.54
CA SER A 18 24.85 27.49 -14.65
C SER A 18 25.63 27.63 -13.36
N GLN A 19 25.29 28.64 -12.55
CA GLN A 19 25.81 28.71 -11.18
C GLN A 19 25.07 27.64 -10.38
N ASP A 20 25.83 26.65 -9.92
CA ASP A 20 25.38 25.60 -9.02
C ASP A 20 25.00 26.20 -7.65
N ASP A 21 23.72 26.56 -7.48
CA ASP A 21 23.12 26.95 -6.19
C ASP A 21 22.87 25.74 -5.27
N CYS A 22 23.51 24.60 -5.54
CA CYS A 22 23.37 23.36 -4.77
C CYS A 22 23.98 23.44 -3.36
N LYS A 23 24.55 24.58 -2.96
CA LYS A 23 25.22 24.78 -1.67
C LYS A 23 24.27 25.08 -0.50
N ASP A 24 22.98 25.21 -0.74
CA ASP A 24 22.01 25.69 0.25
C ASP A 24 21.17 24.59 0.94
N TYR A 25 21.29 23.33 0.52
CA TYR A 25 20.56 22.23 1.16
C TYR A 25 21.32 21.68 2.35
N LYS A 26 20.78 21.90 3.56
CA LYS A 26 21.22 21.19 4.76
C LYS A 26 20.86 19.71 4.64
N GLU A 27 21.63 18.84 5.30
CA GLU A 27 21.36 17.38 5.34
C GLU A 27 19.92 17.04 5.77
N THR A 28 19.30 17.90 6.60
CA THR A 28 17.92 17.72 7.07
C THR A 28 16.88 18.50 6.26
N TYR A 29 17.22 19.01 5.08
CA TYR A 29 16.29 19.79 4.28
C TYR A 29 15.16 18.92 3.74
N ILE A 30 13.93 19.39 3.91
CA ILE A 30 12.75 18.77 3.33
C ILE A 30 12.14 19.76 2.35
N PRO A 31 11.98 19.40 1.06
CA PRO A 31 11.36 20.26 0.08
C PRO A 31 9.96 20.75 0.49
N LYS A 32 9.58 21.91 -0.03
CA LYS A 32 8.35 22.62 0.31
C LYS A 32 7.23 22.32 -0.69
N ASN A 33 7.58 22.04 -1.93
CA ASN A 33 6.67 21.76 -3.03
C ASN A 33 7.40 20.96 -4.14
N LEU A 34 6.71 20.65 -5.24
CA LEU A 34 7.28 19.85 -6.34
C LEU A 34 8.48 20.51 -7.02
N LYS A 35 8.45 21.83 -7.26
CA LYS A 35 9.56 22.53 -7.93
C LYS A 35 10.83 22.42 -7.10
N ASP A 36 10.70 22.73 -5.82
CA ASP A 36 11.78 22.64 -4.83
C ASP A 36 12.31 21.20 -4.68
N ALA A 37 11.43 20.19 -4.75
CA ALA A 37 11.85 18.78 -4.75
C ALA A 37 12.68 18.41 -5.99
N ILE A 38 12.30 18.90 -7.16
CA ILE A 38 13.04 18.68 -8.41
C ILE A 38 14.40 19.37 -8.37
N GLU A 39 14.46 20.59 -7.85
CA GLU A 39 15.71 21.34 -7.67
C GLU A 39 16.64 20.65 -6.69
N TYR A 40 16.11 20.20 -5.54
CA TYR A 40 16.84 19.38 -4.57
C TYR A 40 17.42 18.12 -5.21
N LEU A 41 16.62 17.33 -5.93
CA LEU A 41 17.11 16.10 -6.57
C LEU A 41 18.14 16.39 -7.67
N ASN A 42 17.98 17.48 -8.42
CA ASN A 42 18.95 17.90 -9.42
C ASN A 42 20.33 18.21 -8.81
N CYS A 43 20.34 18.74 -7.59
CA CYS A 43 21.55 19.07 -6.86
C CYS A 43 22.18 17.86 -6.16
N GLU A 44 21.39 17.07 -5.46
CA GLU A 44 21.90 16.01 -4.59
C GLU A 44 22.26 14.73 -5.35
N TRP A 45 21.65 14.47 -6.51
CA TRP A 45 21.97 13.25 -7.26
C TRP A 45 23.27 13.41 -8.06
N PRO A 46 24.19 12.44 -7.98
CA PRO A 46 25.37 12.39 -8.84
C PRO A 46 25.00 12.44 -10.32
N GLU A 47 25.82 13.10 -11.14
CA GLU A 47 25.60 13.19 -12.60
C GLU A 47 25.47 11.82 -13.28
N SER A 48 26.20 10.81 -12.79
CA SER A 48 26.08 9.42 -13.26
C SER A 48 24.66 8.88 -13.06
N ASN A 49 24.09 9.08 -11.88
CA ASN A 49 22.76 8.60 -11.53
C ASN A 49 21.68 9.37 -12.29
N LYS A 50 21.86 10.69 -12.46
CA LYS A 50 20.96 11.51 -13.30
C LYS A 50 20.98 11.05 -14.75
N THR A 51 22.17 10.75 -15.29
CA THR A 51 22.33 10.25 -16.67
C THR A 51 21.69 8.88 -16.85
N GLU A 52 21.94 7.94 -15.94
CA GLU A 52 21.31 6.61 -15.97
C GLU A 52 19.79 6.73 -15.90
N PHE A 53 19.27 7.50 -14.95
CA PHE A 53 17.83 7.71 -14.77
C PHE A 53 17.19 8.36 -15.99
N LYS A 54 17.83 9.38 -16.55
CA LYS A 54 17.37 10.11 -17.75
C LYS A 54 17.23 9.20 -18.97
N ASN A 55 18.18 8.27 -19.17
CA ASN A 55 18.28 7.45 -20.38
C ASN A 55 17.33 6.23 -20.41
N LYS A 56 16.64 5.94 -19.30
CA LYS A 56 15.60 4.91 -19.23
C LYS A 56 14.24 5.46 -19.70
N GLU A 57 13.39 4.57 -20.22
CA GLU A 57 11.97 4.90 -20.45
C GLU A 57 11.32 5.33 -19.13
N GLU A 58 10.41 6.32 -19.19
CA GLU A 58 9.88 7.00 -17.99
C GLU A 58 9.24 6.02 -17.00
N SER A 59 8.48 5.04 -17.50
CA SER A 59 7.83 4.02 -16.67
C SER A 59 8.85 3.17 -15.92
N ASP A 60 9.90 2.75 -16.61
CA ASP A 60 10.90 1.81 -16.08
C ASP A 60 11.81 2.54 -15.09
N ALA A 61 12.25 3.75 -15.46
CA ALA A 61 13.04 4.64 -14.62
C ALA A 61 12.39 4.83 -13.25
N VAL A 62 11.10 5.15 -13.23
CA VAL A 62 10.36 5.45 -11.98
C VAL A 62 10.03 4.17 -11.20
N THR A 63 9.68 3.08 -11.89
CA THR A 63 9.33 1.80 -11.27
C THR A 63 10.54 1.16 -10.59
N GLU A 64 11.69 1.12 -11.26
CA GLU A 64 12.92 0.54 -10.71
C GLU A 64 13.37 1.27 -9.44
N LEU A 65 13.19 2.59 -9.38
CA LEU A 65 13.56 3.39 -8.23
C LEU A 65 12.49 3.43 -7.12
N HIS A 66 11.35 2.77 -7.30
CA HIS A 66 10.26 2.79 -6.32
C HIS A 66 10.73 2.36 -4.93
N PHE A 67 11.43 1.23 -4.82
CA PHE A 67 11.93 0.69 -3.54
C PHE A 67 13.26 1.30 -3.10
N GLY A 68 14.00 1.96 -4.01
CA GLY A 68 15.23 2.68 -3.70
C GLY A 68 14.93 4.14 -3.37
N ALA A 69 15.19 5.02 -4.34
CA ALA A 69 15.03 6.47 -4.16
C ALA A 69 13.61 6.88 -3.75
N GLY A 70 12.57 6.23 -4.27
CA GLY A 70 11.19 6.49 -3.88
C GLY A 70 10.93 6.18 -2.41
N MET A 71 11.51 5.10 -1.87
CA MET A 71 11.45 4.79 -0.44
C MET A 71 12.25 5.82 0.38
N GLY A 72 13.44 6.20 -0.09
CA GLY A 72 14.26 7.25 0.51
C GLY A 72 13.52 8.58 0.65
N ILE A 73 12.84 9.03 -0.42
CA ILE A 73 11.99 10.22 -0.41
C ILE A 73 10.88 10.10 0.63
N ARG A 74 10.13 8.99 0.65
CA ARG A 74 8.99 8.80 1.56
C ARG A 74 9.40 8.83 3.03
N ASN A 75 10.50 8.16 3.36
CA ASN A 75 10.96 8.00 4.73
C ASN A 75 11.77 9.20 5.19
N GLY A 76 12.73 9.65 4.38
CA GLY A 76 13.60 10.79 4.69
C GLY A 76 12.86 12.12 4.74
N TRP A 77 11.83 12.30 3.91
CA TRP A 77 11.01 13.51 3.93
C TRP A 77 9.75 13.38 4.79
N ASP A 78 9.65 12.36 5.66
CA ASP A 78 8.55 12.20 6.63
C ASP A 78 7.15 12.24 5.99
N LEU A 79 7.01 11.77 4.74
CA LEU A 79 5.75 11.87 3.98
C LEU A 79 4.62 11.06 4.63
N TRP A 80 4.94 9.97 5.31
CA TRP A 80 3.99 9.17 6.10
C TRP A 80 3.40 9.94 7.29
N LYS A 81 4.18 10.80 7.95
CA LYS A 81 3.66 11.69 9.01
C LYS A 81 2.78 12.79 8.38
N GLY A 82 3.17 13.27 7.21
CA GLY A 82 2.36 14.12 6.35
C GLY A 82 2.08 15.53 6.89
N LYS A 83 2.94 16.05 7.79
CA LYS A 83 2.79 17.38 8.43
C LYS A 83 3.64 18.48 7.76
N ASN A 84 4.69 18.09 7.03
CA ASN A 84 5.61 19.02 6.36
C ASN A 84 4.99 19.71 5.14
N GLN A 85 5.72 20.67 4.57
CA GLN A 85 5.23 21.54 3.50
C GLN A 85 4.96 20.79 2.20
N ILE A 86 5.86 19.91 1.74
CA ILE A 86 5.62 19.10 0.52
C ILE A 86 4.42 18.17 0.65
N SER A 87 4.22 17.57 1.82
CA SER A 87 3.03 16.76 2.10
C SER A 87 1.75 17.62 2.02
N ARG A 88 1.76 18.83 2.58
CA ARG A 88 0.63 19.77 2.48
C ARG A 88 0.38 20.23 1.04
N PHE A 89 1.44 20.46 0.27
CA PHE A 89 1.36 20.77 -1.15
C PHE A 89 0.59 19.67 -1.91
N PHE A 90 1.00 18.41 -1.78
CA PHE A 90 0.31 17.30 -2.45
C PHE A 90 -1.12 17.08 -1.94
N LYS A 91 -1.33 17.14 -0.63
CA LYS A 91 -2.67 16.99 -0.03
C LYS A 91 -3.64 18.07 -0.51
N SER A 92 -3.18 19.32 -0.65
CA SER A 92 -4.01 20.42 -1.20
C SER A 92 -4.46 20.17 -2.64
N LYS A 93 -3.73 19.32 -3.37
CA LYS A 93 -4.06 18.90 -4.74
C LYS A 93 -4.85 17.58 -4.80
N GLY A 94 -5.14 16.97 -3.65
CA GLY A 94 -5.86 15.71 -3.53
C GLY A 94 -5.00 14.45 -3.66
N ILE A 95 -3.67 14.57 -3.52
CA ILE A 95 -2.75 13.43 -3.44
C ILE A 95 -2.35 13.24 -1.98
N SER A 96 -2.71 12.09 -1.41
CA SER A 96 -2.52 11.84 0.03
C SER A 96 -1.59 10.67 0.34
N HIS A 97 -1.42 9.72 -0.58
CA HIS A 97 -0.58 8.56 -0.36
C HIS A 97 0.90 8.89 -0.65
N PRO A 98 1.84 8.62 0.28
CA PRO A 98 3.26 8.91 0.07
C PRO A 98 3.88 8.25 -1.17
N ASP A 99 3.42 7.06 -1.54
CA ASP A 99 3.86 6.38 -2.78
C ASP A 99 3.55 7.22 -4.01
N ASP A 100 2.33 7.75 -4.13
CA ASP A 100 1.94 8.64 -5.23
C ASP A 100 2.76 9.92 -5.22
N MET A 101 2.98 10.52 -4.05
CA MET A 101 3.79 11.75 -3.92
C MET A 101 5.21 11.52 -4.45
N SER A 102 5.88 10.46 -3.97
CA SER A 102 7.24 10.11 -4.39
C SER A 102 7.32 9.75 -5.88
N THR A 103 6.30 9.07 -6.40
CA THR A 103 6.22 8.72 -7.82
C THR A 103 6.07 9.97 -8.68
N ILE A 104 5.16 10.90 -8.32
CA ILE A 104 5.02 12.19 -9.01
C ILE A 104 6.32 13.00 -8.98
N ILE A 105 7.03 13.02 -7.85
CA ILE A 105 8.32 13.71 -7.74
C ILE A 105 9.34 13.11 -8.73
N LEU A 106 9.50 11.78 -8.74
CA LEU A 106 10.45 11.08 -9.61
C LEU A 106 10.09 11.22 -11.09
N THR A 107 8.81 11.03 -11.46
CA THR A 107 8.34 11.26 -12.84
C THR A 107 8.61 12.69 -13.29
N SER A 108 8.35 13.66 -12.43
CA SER A 108 8.58 15.07 -12.74
C SER A 108 10.08 15.40 -12.87
N PHE A 109 10.92 14.79 -12.03
CA PHE A 109 12.37 14.91 -12.13
C PHE A 109 12.91 14.30 -13.42
N HIS A 110 12.44 13.10 -13.82
CA HIS A 110 12.79 12.47 -15.09
C HIS A 110 12.44 13.35 -16.29
N ARG A 111 11.22 13.91 -16.29
CA ARG A 111 10.75 14.84 -17.33
C ARG A 111 11.61 16.11 -17.37
N ARG A 112 12.02 16.64 -16.21
CA ARG A 112 12.93 17.79 -16.12
C ARG A 112 14.29 17.51 -16.76
N LEU A 113 14.88 16.33 -16.53
CA LEU A 113 16.17 15.92 -17.12
C LEU A 113 16.09 15.73 -18.65
N ASN A 114 14.90 15.40 -19.14
CA ASN A 114 14.60 15.15 -20.55
C ASN A 114 13.95 16.34 -21.27
N ASN A 115 13.87 17.51 -20.64
CA ASN A 115 13.19 18.71 -21.19
C ASN A 115 11.74 18.44 -21.65
N LYS A 116 11.06 17.51 -20.98
CA LYS A 116 9.64 17.19 -21.21
C LYS A 116 8.76 18.04 -20.28
N PRO A 117 7.54 18.42 -20.71
CA PRO A 117 6.58 19.08 -19.84
C PRO A 117 6.28 18.22 -18.60
N ILE A 118 6.32 18.81 -17.40
CA ILE A 118 6.05 18.09 -16.14
C ILE A 118 4.66 17.45 -16.13
N GLY A 119 3.64 18.14 -16.67
CA GLY A 119 2.27 17.60 -16.75
C GLY A 119 1.70 17.22 -15.38
N LEU A 120 1.87 18.06 -14.35
CA LEU A 120 1.44 17.73 -12.98
C LEU A 120 -0.07 17.43 -12.89
N ASP A 121 -0.91 18.17 -13.60
CA ASP A 121 -2.37 17.99 -13.54
C ASP A 121 -2.81 16.64 -14.11
N SER A 122 -2.14 16.13 -15.15
CA SER A 122 -2.44 14.80 -15.70
C SER A 122 -1.99 13.70 -14.74
N GLN A 123 -0.83 13.84 -14.10
CA GLN A 123 -0.37 12.93 -13.05
C GLN A 123 -1.35 12.89 -11.87
N ILE A 124 -1.84 14.05 -11.41
CA ILE A 124 -2.83 14.12 -10.32
C ILE A 124 -4.15 13.45 -10.72
N THR A 125 -4.61 13.72 -11.94
CA THR A 125 -5.87 13.17 -12.47
C THR A 125 -5.82 11.65 -12.55
N TYR A 126 -4.68 11.09 -12.95
CA TYR A 126 -4.43 9.65 -12.95
C TYR A 126 -4.62 9.04 -11.56
N TYR A 127 -3.92 9.55 -10.53
CA TYR A 127 -3.99 8.97 -9.18
C TYR A 127 -5.37 9.14 -8.54
N LYS A 128 -6.05 10.27 -8.75
CA LYS A 128 -7.44 10.43 -8.30
C LYS A 128 -8.34 9.37 -8.92
N SER A 129 -8.22 9.15 -10.23
CA SER A 129 -9.03 8.15 -10.95
C SER A 129 -8.73 6.73 -10.48
N TYR A 130 -7.45 6.43 -10.24
CA TYR A 130 -6.99 5.15 -9.70
C TYR A 130 -7.63 4.86 -8.33
N TRP A 131 -7.51 5.80 -7.37
CA TRP A 131 -8.05 5.60 -6.02
C TRP A 131 -9.58 5.58 -5.97
N GLU A 132 -10.27 6.37 -6.80
CA GLU A 132 -11.73 6.28 -6.92
C GLU A 132 -12.18 4.91 -7.44
N THR A 133 -11.47 4.36 -8.43
CA THR A 133 -11.75 3.02 -8.96
C THR A 133 -11.47 1.95 -7.90
N ALA A 134 -10.30 2.00 -7.27
CA ALA A 134 -9.91 1.06 -6.22
C ALA A 134 -10.89 1.07 -5.04
N LYS A 135 -11.36 2.26 -4.64
CA LYS A 135 -12.37 2.42 -3.57
C LYS A 135 -13.69 1.75 -3.95
N LYS A 136 -14.22 2.01 -5.15
CA LYS A 136 -15.48 1.40 -5.63
C LYS A 136 -15.38 -0.11 -5.69
N GLU A 137 -14.26 -0.64 -6.19
CA GLU A 137 -14.02 -2.08 -6.22
C GLU A 137 -13.95 -2.70 -4.83
N PHE A 138 -13.26 -2.04 -3.90
CA PHE A 138 -13.16 -2.47 -2.50
C PHE A 138 -14.53 -2.47 -1.80
N GLU A 139 -15.33 -1.42 -2.00
CA GLU A 139 -16.69 -1.33 -1.47
C GLU A 139 -17.60 -2.43 -2.02
N LYS A 140 -17.56 -2.66 -3.34
CA LYS A 140 -18.31 -3.75 -4.00
C LYS A 140 -17.90 -5.13 -3.47
N LYS A 141 -16.60 -5.38 -3.31
CA LYS A 141 -16.07 -6.64 -2.74
C LYS A 141 -16.57 -6.82 -1.29
N GLN A 142 -16.51 -5.78 -0.47
CA GLN A 142 -16.99 -5.84 0.91
C GLN A 142 -18.50 -6.05 1.00
N GLN A 143 -19.28 -5.40 0.14
CA GLN A 143 -20.73 -5.59 0.09
C GLN A 143 -21.07 -7.05 -0.26
N ASN A 144 -20.47 -7.59 -1.33
CA ASN A 144 -20.68 -8.98 -1.74
C ASN A 144 -20.32 -9.96 -0.61
N GLN A 145 -19.17 -9.77 0.06
CA GLN A 145 -18.77 -10.59 1.21
C GLN A 145 -19.78 -10.50 2.37
N THR A 146 -20.30 -9.30 2.64
CA THR A 146 -21.31 -9.09 3.70
C THR A 146 -22.63 -9.79 3.38
N GLU A 147 -23.06 -9.76 2.12
CA GLU A 147 -24.27 -10.45 1.65
C GLU A 147 -24.13 -11.97 1.72
N LEU A 148 -22.98 -12.52 1.33
CA LEU A 148 -22.67 -13.95 1.48
C LEU A 148 -22.66 -14.37 2.95
N SER A 149 -21.94 -13.63 3.82
CA SER A 149 -21.95 -13.90 5.26
C SER A 149 -23.34 -13.77 5.89
N LYS A 150 -24.23 -12.90 5.36
CA LYS A 150 -25.62 -12.82 5.81
C LYS A 150 -26.38 -14.10 5.48
N LYS A 151 -26.29 -14.57 4.23
CA LYS A 151 -26.98 -15.80 3.79
C LYS A 151 -26.59 -17.00 4.63
N GLU A 152 -25.29 -17.18 4.86
CA GLU A 152 -24.79 -18.24 5.74
C GLU A 152 -25.25 -18.05 7.18
N PHE A 153 -25.19 -16.82 7.70
CA PHE A 153 -25.69 -16.54 9.04
C PHE A 153 -27.16 -16.91 9.19
N ASP A 154 -27.99 -16.66 8.20
CA ASP A 154 -29.41 -17.02 8.23
C ASP A 154 -29.61 -18.55 8.10
N ASP A 155 -28.73 -19.27 7.41
CA ASP A 155 -28.76 -20.75 7.24
C ASP A 155 -28.28 -21.54 8.48
N TYR A 156 -27.33 -21.00 9.25
CA TYR A 156 -26.87 -21.63 10.50
C TYR A 156 -27.93 -21.53 11.60
N LYS A 157 -28.12 -22.63 12.33
CA LYS A 157 -29.04 -22.76 13.46
C LYS A 157 -28.26 -23.02 14.75
N LEU A 158 -28.91 -22.76 15.88
CA LEU A 158 -28.40 -23.20 17.17
C LEU A 158 -28.31 -24.73 17.17
N ASN A 159 -27.28 -25.25 17.84
CA ASN A 159 -26.92 -26.67 17.90
C ASN A 159 -26.40 -27.29 16.59
N ASP A 160 -26.20 -26.52 15.53
CA ASP A 160 -25.49 -27.01 14.35
C ASP A 160 -24.04 -27.38 14.73
N SER A 161 -23.63 -28.59 14.38
CA SER A 161 -22.22 -28.99 14.42
C SER A 161 -21.46 -28.30 13.29
N VAL A 162 -20.30 -27.73 13.61
CA VAL A 162 -19.49 -26.97 12.67
C VAL A 162 -18.03 -27.38 12.69
N LYS A 163 -17.37 -27.09 11.57
CA LYS A 163 -15.94 -27.26 11.35
C LYS A 163 -15.35 -25.92 10.89
N ILE A 164 -14.23 -25.52 11.47
CA ILE A 164 -13.50 -24.29 11.11
C ILE A 164 -12.10 -24.66 10.64
N GLU A 165 -11.72 -24.20 9.45
CA GLU A 165 -10.44 -24.53 8.81
C GLU A 165 -9.28 -23.63 9.28
N PHE A 166 -8.15 -24.24 9.67
CA PHE A 166 -6.94 -23.50 10.02
C PHE A 166 -5.65 -24.21 9.61
N LYS A 167 -4.55 -23.46 9.69
CA LYS A 167 -3.17 -23.91 9.47
C LYS A 167 -2.37 -23.81 10.75
N ILE A 168 -1.72 -24.89 11.13
CA ILE A 168 -0.70 -24.93 12.16
C ILE A 168 0.68 -24.73 11.55
N ASN A 169 1.45 -23.85 12.18
CA ASN A 169 2.86 -23.66 11.92
C ASN A 169 3.64 -23.82 13.23
N ARG A 170 4.68 -24.67 13.23
CA ARG A 170 5.54 -24.90 14.39
C ARG A 170 6.88 -24.20 14.14
N GLN A 171 7.19 -23.19 14.95
CA GLN A 171 8.46 -22.46 14.88
C GLN A 171 9.11 -22.44 16.26
N GLY A 172 10.19 -23.20 16.41
CA GLY A 172 10.86 -23.37 17.70
C GLY A 172 9.91 -23.95 18.75
N LYS A 173 9.79 -23.28 19.90
CA LYS A 173 8.90 -23.68 21.00
C LYS A 173 7.44 -23.26 20.80
N ASN A 174 7.15 -22.39 19.83
CA ASN A 174 5.83 -21.83 19.65
C ASN A 174 5.05 -22.57 18.56
N VAL A 175 3.76 -22.79 18.82
CA VAL A 175 2.80 -23.31 17.84
C VAL A 175 1.83 -22.20 17.49
N TRP A 176 1.74 -21.85 16.21
CA TRP A 176 0.87 -20.79 15.71
C TRP A 176 -0.28 -21.37 14.92
N ALA A 177 -1.49 -20.90 15.20
CA ALA A 177 -2.70 -21.23 14.45
C ALA A 177 -3.17 -20.03 13.62
N TYR A 178 -3.06 -20.19 12.29
CA TYR A 178 -3.50 -19.21 11.32
C TYR A 178 -4.82 -19.63 10.70
N ARG A 179 -5.79 -18.72 10.64
CA ARG A 179 -7.04 -18.97 9.93
C ARG A 179 -6.76 -19.22 8.45
N VAL A 180 -7.48 -20.16 7.84
CA VAL A 180 -7.57 -20.26 6.38
C VAL A 180 -8.42 -19.10 5.86
N GLN A 181 -7.89 -18.32 4.93
CA GLN A 181 -8.58 -17.14 4.42
C GLN A 181 -9.78 -17.53 3.54
N LYS A 182 -10.97 -17.07 3.93
CA LYS A 182 -12.19 -17.29 3.16
C LYS A 182 -12.34 -16.36 1.95
N TYR A 183 -11.93 -15.10 2.10
CA TYR A 183 -12.11 -14.07 1.06
C TYR A 183 -10.88 -13.18 0.87
N PRO A 184 -10.38 -13.03 -0.37
CA PRO A 184 -10.55 -14.01 -1.46
C PRO A 184 -10.14 -15.41 -1.00
N ASP A 185 -10.80 -16.45 -1.49
CA ASP A 185 -10.34 -17.82 -1.25
C ASP A 185 -9.05 -18.01 -2.04
N LEU A 186 -7.94 -18.19 -1.33
CA LEU A 186 -6.62 -18.39 -1.92
C LEU A 186 -6.32 -19.88 -2.18
N ASN A 187 -7.34 -20.75 -2.09
CA ASN A 187 -7.24 -22.21 -2.17
C ASN A 187 -6.21 -22.77 -1.18
N GLU A 188 -6.13 -22.15 -0.01
CA GLU A 188 -5.25 -22.58 1.05
C GLU A 188 -5.71 -23.95 1.58
N LYS A 189 -4.79 -24.91 1.59
CA LYS A 189 -5.05 -26.23 2.19
C LYS A 189 -4.94 -26.14 3.72
N PRO A 190 -6.02 -26.38 4.48
CA PRO A 190 -5.92 -26.54 5.93
C PRO A 190 -5.14 -27.79 6.28
N ASN A 191 -4.47 -27.78 7.44
CA ASN A 191 -3.85 -28.98 8.02
C ASN A 191 -4.44 -29.36 9.38
N CYS A 192 -5.40 -28.58 9.89
CA CYS A 192 -6.09 -28.84 11.15
C CYS A 192 -7.43 -28.09 11.20
N TYR A 193 -8.29 -28.44 12.15
CA TYR A 193 -9.67 -27.96 12.21
C TYR A 193 -10.19 -27.80 13.64
N ILE A 194 -11.03 -26.79 13.87
CA ILE A 194 -11.80 -26.66 15.10
C ILE A 194 -13.13 -27.34 14.83
N LYS A 195 -13.57 -28.23 15.71
CA LYS A 195 -14.96 -28.69 15.76
C LYS A 195 -15.67 -28.06 16.94
N GLY A 196 -16.95 -27.83 16.77
CA GLY A 196 -17.77 -27.29 17.84
C GLY A 196 -19.23 -27.20 17.45
N THR A 197 -20.00 -26.56 18.32
CA THR A 197 -21.44 -26.42 18.17
C THR A 197 -21.82 -24.94 18.22
N VAL A 198 -22.71 -24.50 17.32
CA VAL A 198 -23.24 -23.14 17.34
C VAL A 198 -24.14 -22.95 18.56
N ILE A 199 -23.77 -22.03 19.45
CA ILE A 199 -24.54 -21.74 20.68
C ILE A 199 -25.15 -20.34 20.70
N ASP A 200 -24.61 -19.41 19.91
CA ASP A 200 -25.20 -18.07 19.73
C ASP A 200 -24.84 -17.48 18.36
N LYS A 201 -25.59 -16.46 17.95
CA LYS A 201 -25.52 -15.77 16.67
C LYS A 201 -25.59 -14.27 16.87
N LYS A 202 -24.46 -13.57 16.69
CA LYS A 202 -24.32 -12.13 16.98
C LYS A 202 -24.22 -11.28 15.71
N LYS A 203 -24.83 -10.09 15.76
CA LYS A 203 -24.68 -9.04 14.74
C LYS A 203 -23.89 -7.86 15.31
N LYS A 204 -22.64 -7.67 14.87
CA LYS A 204 -21.80 -6.53 15.26
C LYS A 204 -22.30 -5.23 14.61
N LYS A 205 -22.07 -4.08 15.28
CA LYS A 205 -22.44 -2.76 14.74
C LYS A 205 -21.67 -2.40 13.47
N ARG A 206 -20.39 -2.79 13.38
CA ARG A 206 -19.54 -2.58 12.21
C ARG A 206 -19.99 -3.44 11.02
N LYS A 207 -19.90 -2.89 9.80
CA LYS A 207 -20.25 -3.61 8.54
C LYS A 207 -19.31 -4.80 8.30
N ARG A 208 -18.00 -4.56 8.36
CA ARG A 208 -16.99 -5.61 8.19
C ARG A 208 -17.11 -6.61 9.34
N GLY A 209 -17.26 -7.91 9.04
CA GLY A 209 -17.40 -8.96 10.06
C GLY A 209 -18.65 -8.82 10.92
N LYS A 210 -19.75 -8.33 10.32
CA LYS A 210 -21.03 -8.10 11.00
C LYS A 210 -21.63 -9.37 11.57
N TYR A 211 -21.57 -10.47 10.83
CA TYR A 211 -22.22 -11.73 11.19
C TYR A 211 -21.22 -12.69 11.84
N VAL A 212 -21.51 -13.08 13.08
CA VAL A 212 -20.63 -13.86 13.94
C VAL A 212 -21.39 -15.03 14.54
N LEU A 213 -20.78 -16.21 14.54
CA LEU A 213 -21.26 -17.37 15.29
C LEU A 213 -20.43 -17.49 16.56
N THR A 214 -21.09 -17.72 17.68
CA THR A 214 -20.43 -18.15 18.92
C THR A 214 -20.45 -19.67 18.95
N ILE A 215 -19.27 -20.26 19.02
CA ILE A 215 -19.06 -21.70 18.92
C ILE A 215 -18.54 -22.22 20.26
N LEU A 216 -19.22 -23.21 20.82
CA LEU A 216 -18.69 -24.03 21.90
C LEU A 216 -17.74 -25.07 21.29
N ILE A 217 -16.45 -24.94 21.58
CA ILE A 217 -15.42 -25.79 20.99
C ILE A 217 -15.42 -27.18 21.62
N THR A 218 -15.36 -28.23 20.80
CA THR A 218 -15.29 -29.63 21.24
C THR A 218 -13.98 -30.32 20.85
N ASP A 219 -13.28 -29.84 19.82
CA ASP A 219 -12.00 -30.38 19.35
C ASP A 219 -11.19 -29.29 18.65
N ILE A 220 -9.88 -29.26 18.89
CA ILE A 220 -8.91 -28.35 18.24
C ILE A 220 -7.78 -29.17 17.58
N CYS A 221 -8.05 -30.45 17.28
CA CYS A 221 -7.11 -31.35 16.62
C CYS A 221 -5.76 -31.42 17.38
N GLY A 222 -5.82 -31.38 18.72
CA GLY A 222 -4.68 -31.48 19.63
C GLY A 222 -3.77 -30.25 19.68
N ASN A 223 -4.31 -29.05 19.40
CA ASN A 223 -3.55 -27.79 19.39
C ASN A 223 -4.16 -26.72 20.32
N GLU A 224 -4.59 -27.13 21.52
CA GLU A 224 -5.21 -26.28 22.56
C GLU A 224 -4.28 -25.18 23.12
N GLU A 225 -2.97 -25.32 22.90
CA GLU A 225 -1.94 -24.36 23.30
C GLU A 225 -1.43 -23.51 22.13
N ALA A 226 -1.95 -23.72 20.91
CA ALA A 226 -1.52 -22.94 19.76
C ALA A 226 -2.01 -21.50 19.85
N ILE A 227 -1.10 -20.55 19.63
CA ILE A 227 -1.39 -19.12 19.65
C ILE A 227 -2.35 -18.81 18.51
N PHE A 228 -3.55 -18.31 18.83
CA PHE A 228 -4.65 -18.15 17.89
C PHE A 228 -5.09 -16.70 17.80
N ASN A 229 -4.75 -16.00 16.72
CA ASN A 229 -5.23 -14.63 16.42
C ASN A 229 -5.32 -13.67 17.63
N GLY A 230 -4.28 -13.59 18.46
CA GLY A 230 -4.23 -12.71 19.64
C GLY A 230 -4.53 -13.39 20.98
N GLU A 231 -5.01 -14.63 20.96
CA GLU A 231 -5.11 -15.48 22.16
C GLU A 231 -3.77 -16.19 22.39
N GLU A 232 -2.92 -15.60 23.22
CA GLU A 232 -1.57 -16.12 23.52
C GLU A 232 -1.61 -17.48 24.25
N SER A 233 -2.66 -17.73 25.03
CA SER A 233 -2.87 -19.00 25.75
C SER A 233 -3.55 -20.10 24.92
N GLY A 234 -3.83 -19.82 23.64
CA GLY A 234 -4.60 -20.69 22.76
C GLY A 234 -6.08 -20.79 23.12
N LEU A 235 -6.81 -21.55 22.31
CA LEU A 235 -8.24 -21.82 22.52
C LEU A 235 -8.42 -23.07 23.38
N LYS A 236 -9.48 -23.12 24.20
CA LYS A 236 -9.78 -24.28 25.05
C LYS A 236 -11.04 -25.01 24.60
N VAL A 237 -11.01 -26.33 24.74
CA VAL A 237 -12.20 -27.18 24.59
C VAL A 237 -13.18 -26.88 25.73
N ASN A 238 -14.47 -27.00 25.46
CA ASN A 238 -15.58 -26.62 26.36
C ASN A 238 -15.61 -25.12 26.70
N GLN A 239 -15.04 -24.27 25.86
CA GLN A 239 -15.17 -22.81 25.94
C GLN A 239 -15.79 -22.23 24.67
N GLU A 240 -16.35 -21.03 24.83
CA GLU A 240 -17.08 -20.31 23.79
C GLU A 240 -16.21 -19.27 23.11
N TYR A 241 -16.20 -19.26 21.78
CA TYR A 241 -15.46 -18.27 21.01
C TYR A 241 -16.27 -17.74 19.83
N ASP A 242 -16.05 -16.46 19.52
CA ASP A 242 -16.74 -15.73 18.46
C ASP A 242 -15.96 -15.82 17.12
N PHE A 243 -16.57 -16.45 16.11
CA PHE A 243 -16.01 -16.56 14.77
C PHE A 243 -16.83 -15.78 13.73
N SER A 244 -16.19 -14.85 13.04
CA SER A 244 -16.80 -14.07 11.95
C SER A 244 -16.92 -14.90 10.66
N LEU A 245 -18.13 -15.02 10.13
CA LEU A 245 -18.43 -15.72 8.86
C LEU A 245 -17.76 -15.07 7.63
N MET A 246 -17.28 -13.85 7.79
CA MET A 246 -16.55 -13.12 6.75
C MET A 246 -15.04 -13.42 6.78
N SER A 247 -14.52 -13.96 7.89
CA SER A 247 -13.08 -14.11 8.12
C SER A 247 -12.65 -15.56 8.23
N PHE A 248 -13.50 -16.41 8.78
CA PHE A 248 -13.24 -17.83 8.98
C PHE A 248 -14.03 -18.66 7.98
N LYS A 249 -13.38 -19.71 7.45
CA LYS A 249 -14.03 -20.72 6.64
C LYS A 249 -14.68 -21.74 7.60
N ILE A 250 -15.98 -21.54 7.81
CA ILE A 250 -16.84 -22.36 8.67
C ILE A 250 -17.75 -23.17 7.77
N SER A 251 -17.87 -24.47 8.02
CA SER A 251 -18.81 -25.38 7.34
C SER A 251 -19.60 -26.17 8.36
N LYS A 252 -20.80 -26.64 8.00
CA LYS A 252 -21.50 -27.66 8.80
C LYS A 252 -20.67 -28.96 8.79
N SER A 253 -20.66 -29.65 9.92
CA SER A 253 -19.99 -30.94 10.10
C SER A 253 -20.99 -32.07 10.25
#